data_AF-A0A9E5NG70-F1
#
_entry.id   AF-A0A9E5NG70-F1
#
_cell.length_a   1.000
_cell.length_b   1.000
_cell.length_c   1.000
_cell.angle_alpha   90.00
_cell.angle_beta   90.00
_cell.angle_gamma   90.00
#
_symmetry.space_group_name_H-M   'P 1'
#
loop_
_entity.id
_entity.type
_entity.pdbx_description
1 polymer ?
#
loop_
_entity_poly.entity_id
_entity_poly.type
_entity_poly.pdbx_seq_one_letter_code
_entity_poly.pdbx_strand_id
1 'polypeptide(L)' 'MTIDETLLEVYSHKGHGFMPLVRFGGWRVAVLRYLDSLMPENIETMERHEETDEVFVLLEGRCILFIGEGD' A
#
# COMPACT_ATOMS: atom_id res chain seq x y z
N MET A 1 -27.85 -6.44 1.65
CA MET A 1 -27.88 -5.47 2.76
C MET A 1 -26.88 -4.39 2.40
N THR A 2 -27.35 -3.15 2.19
CA THR A 2 -26.49 -1.98 1.98
C THR A 2 -26.33 -1.29 3.33
N ILE A 3 -25.09 -1.13 3.77
CA ILE A 3 -24.75 -0.38 5.00
C ILE A 3 -24.66 1.10 4.61
N ASP A 4 -25.14 1.99 5.48
CA ASP A 4 -25.02 3.43 5.28
C ASP A 4 -23.55 3.84 5.28
N GLU A 5 -23.11 4.55 4.24
CA GLU A 5 -21.71 4.98 4.08
C GLU A 5 -21.27 5.98 5.15
N THR A 6 -22.20 6.68 5.80
CA THR A 6 -21.89 7.52 6.97
C THR A 6 -21.47 6.71 8.20
N LEU A 7 -21.81 5.41 8.23
CA LEU A 7 -21.44 4.49 9.29
C LEU A 7 -20.25 3.62 8.92
N LEU A 8 -20.15 3.18 7.66
CA LEU A 8 -19.07 2.32 7.19
C LEU A 8 -18.75 2.56 5.71
N GLU A 9 -17.54 3.02 5.45
CA GLU A 9 -17.00 3.12 4.09
C GLU A 9 -16.27 1.82 3.72
N VAL A 10 -16.63 1.23 2.58
CA VAL A 10 -16.03 -0.01 2.08
C VAL A 10 -15.32 0.24 0.77
N TYR A 11 -14.00 0.08 0.78
CA TYR A 11 -13.16 0.30 -0.39
C TYR A 11 -12.72 -1.02 -1.01
N SER A 12 -12.63 -1.06 -2.34
CA SER A 12 -11.99 -2.16 -3.06
C SER A 12 -11.21 -1.64 -4.26
N HIS A 13 -10.07 -2.26 -4.55
CA HIS A 13 -9.29 -1.97 -5.73
C HIS A 13 -9.07 -3.26 -6.53
N LYS A 14 -9.59 -3.30 -7.76
CA LYS A 14 -9.44 -4.43 -8.69
C LYS A 14 -8.49 -4.14 -9.87
N GLY A 15 -7.95 -2.92 -9.92
CA GLY A 15 -7.03 -2.49 -10.96
C GLY A 15 -5.62 -3.04 -10.77
N HIS A 16 -4.66 -2.33 -11.34
CA HIS A 16 -3.23 -2.62 -11.20
C HIS A 16 -2.55 -1.51 -10.41
N GLY A 17 -1.50 -1.87 -9.66
CA GLY A 17 -0.68 -0.91 -8.96
C GLY A 17 -1.25 -0.26 -7.72
N PHE A 18 -0.73 0.93 -7.45
CA PHE A 18 -0.93 1.66 -6.21
C PHE A 18 -2.16 2.55 -6.29
N MET A 19 -3.06 2.42 -5.31
CA MET A 19 -4.27 3.21 -5.20
C MET A 19 -4.44 3.74 -3.77
N PRO A 20 -4.32 5.06 -3.55
CA PRO A 20 -4.75 5.69 -2.30
C PRO A 20 -6.26 5.50 -2.11
N LEU A 21 -6.68 5.06 -0.92
CA LEU A 21 -8.09 4.81 -0.60
C LEU A 21 -8.63 5.78 0.44
N VAL A 22 -7.90 5.94 1.55
CA VAL A 22 -8.34 6.76 2.68
C VAL A 22 -7.28 7.82 2.98
N ARG A 23 -7.74 9.03 3.26
CA ARG A 23 -6.94 10.10 3.86
C ARG A 23 -7.74 10.72 4.98
N PHE A 24 -7.23 10.61 6.21
CA PHE A 24 -7.89 11.17 7.37
C PHE A 24 -6.86 11.69 8.39
N GLY A 25 -6.96 12.97 8.71
CA GLY A 25 -5.97 13.62 9.59
C GLY A 25 -4.54 13.44 9.06
N GLY A 26 -3.68 12.85 9.89
CA GLY A 26 -2.26 12.61 9.59
C GLY A 26 -1.94 11.28 8.91
N TRP A 27 -2.92 10.39 8.68
CA TRP A 27 -2.67 9.06 8.12
C TRP A 27 -3.37 8.83 6.78
N ARG A 28 -2.84 7.87 6.04
CA ARG A 28 -3.35 7.43 4.74
C ARG A 28 -3.33 5.92 4.67
N VAL A 29 -4.28 5.34 3.93
CA VAL A 29 -4.27 3.93 3.55
C VAL A 29 -4.33 3.84 2.04
N ALA A 30 -3.47 2.98 1.48
CA ALA A 30 -3.44 2.65 0.08
C ALA A 30 -3.42 1.14 -0.10
N VAL A 31 -3.91 0.68 -1.24
CA VAL A 31 -3.75 -0.71 -1.67
C VAL A 31 -2.77 -0.73 -2.83
N LEU A 32 -1.76 -1.59 -2.70
CA LEU A 32 -0.81 -1.89 -3.77
C LEU A 32 -1.14 -3.27 -4.33
N ARG A 33 -1.42 -3.33 -5.62
CA ARG A 33 -1.53 -4.58 -6.38
C ARG A 33 -0.29 -4.75 -7.25
N TYR A 34 -0.15 -5.96 -7.79
CA TYR A 34 0.97 -6.34 -8.64
C TYR A 34 1.31 -5.29 -9.71
N LEU A 35 2.61 -5.02 -9.85
CA LEU A 35 3.24 -4.19 -10.87
C LEU A 35 4.53 -4.87 -11.32
N ASP A 36 4.78 -4.92 -12.64
CA ASP A 36 6.00 -5.50 -13.19
C ASP A 36 7.26 -4.80 -12.67
N SER A 37 7.19 -3.48 -12.42
CA SER A 37 8.29 -2.69 -11.88
C SER A 37 8.68 -3.05 -10.44
N LEU A 38 7.82 -3.79 -9.72
CA LEU A 38 8.08 -4.25 -8.35
C LEU A 38 8.51 -5.71 -8.28
N MET A 39 8.74 -6.34 -9.43
CA MET A 39 9.42 -7.64 -9.48
C MET A 39 10.86 -7.49 -8.98
N PRO A 40 11.40 -8.44 -8.19
CA PRO A 40 12.75 -8.33 -7.62
C PRO A 40 13.85 -7.97 -8.63
N GLU A 41 13.76 -8.47 -9.84
CA GLU A 41 14.68 -8.21 -10.95
C GLU A 41 14.57 -6.80 -11.57
N ASN A 42 13.46 -6.10 -11.32
CA ASN A 42 13.16 -4.78 -11.89
C ASN A 42 13.22 -3.64 -10.85
N ILE A 43 13.50 -3.94 -9.58
CA ILE A 43 13.64 -2.92 -8.53
C ILE A 43 15.01 -2.25 -8.67
N GLU A 44 15.00 -0.97 -9.05
CA GLU A 44 16.22 -0.17 -9.26
C GLU A 44 16.53 0.79 -8.10
N THR A 45 15.55 1.08 -7.23
CA THR A 45 15.65 2.06 -6.15
C THR A 45 15.02 1.57 -4.86
N MET A 46 15.49 2.10 -3.72
CA MET A 46 14.87 1.92 -2.40
C MET A 46 14.36 3.27 -1.88
N GLU A 47 13.26 3.24 -1.14
CA GLU A 47 12.65 4.43 -0.53
C GLU A 47 12.84 4.42 0.99
N ARG A 48 12.98 5.62 1.58
CA ARG A 48 13.08 5.84 3.03
C ARG A 48 12.21 7.03 3.42
N HIS A 49 11.45 6.88 4.49
CA HIS A 49 10.64 7.94 5.07
C HIS A 49 11.31 8.46 6.35
N GLU A 50 11.55 9.78 6.43
CA GLU A 50 12.16 10.42 7.60
C GLU A 50 11.13 10.92 8.63
N GLU A 51 9.90 11.15 8.19
CA GLU A 51 8.86 11.85 8.97
C GLU A 51 7.62 10.98 9.25
N THR A 52 7.56 9.79 8.67
CA THR A 52 6.38 8.92 8.74
C THR A 52 6.77 7.47 8.88
N ASP A 53 6.05 6.75 9.75
CA ASP A 53 6.07 5.30 9.76
C ASP A 53 5.15 4.73 8.67
N GLU A 54 5.44 3.51 8.21
CA GLU A 54 4.60 2.77 7.26
C GLU A 54 4.37 1.34 7.74
N VAL A 55 3.13 0.85 7.60
CA VAL A 55 2.73 -0.51 7.97
C VAL A 55 2.21 -1.24 6.74
N PHE A 56 2.78 -2.40 6.45
CA PHE A 56 2.36 -3.26 5.33
C PHE A 56 1.51 -4.43 5.85
N VAL A 57 0.37 -4.66 5.20
CA VAL A 57 -0.53 -5.80 5.49
C VAL A 57 -0.74 -6.60 4.21
N LEU A 58 -0.33 -7.87 4.22
CA LEU A 58 -0.56 -8.78 3.09
C LEU A 58 -1.99 -9.32 3.14
N LEU A 59 -2.82 -8.94 2.16
CA LEU A 59 -4.20 -9.38 2.07
C LEU A 59 -4.36 -10.71 1.31
N GLU A 60 -3.56 -10.93 0.26
CA GLU A 60 -3.63 -12.12 -0.57
C GLU A 60 -2.29 -12.38 -1.28
N GLY A 61 -1.96 -13.65 -1.51
CA GLY A 61 -0.80 -14.05 -2.30
C GLY A 61 0.51 -14.12 -1.50
N ARG A 62 1.60 -13.64 -2.10
CA ARG A 62 2.94 -13.64 -1.51
C ARG A 62 3.59 -12.28 -1.74
N CYS A 63 4.40 -11.86 -0.78
CA CYS A 63 5.16 -10.62 -0.83
C CYS A 63 6.57 -10.87 -0.26
N ILE A 64 7.55 -10.14 -0.77
CA ILE A 64 8.90 -10.03 -0.20
C ILE A 64 9.07 -8.56 0.16
N LEU A 65 9.36 -8.29 1.43
CA LEU A 65 9.71 -6.94 1.88
C LEU A 65 11.23 -6.83 1.96
N PHE A 66 11.81 -5.99 1.11
CA PHE A 66 13.23 -5.65 1.17
C PHE A 66 13.43 -4.52 2.17
N ILE A 67 14.35 -4.70 3.12
CA ILE A 67 14.73 -3.70 4.11
C ILE A 67 16.23 -3.47 3.98
N GLY A 68 16.62 -2.21 3.97
CA GLY A 68 18.01 -1.78 3.87
C GLY A 68 18.29 -0.70 4.90
N GLU A 69 19.55 -0.63 5.30
CA GLU A 69 20.11 0.48 6.07
C GLU A 69 20.91 1.37 5.11
N GLY A 70 21.00 2.66 5.39
CA GLY A 70 21.80 3.61 4.61
C GLY A 70 22.22 4.79 5.47
N ASP A 71 23.43 5.29 5.21
CA ASP A 71 24.01 6.49 5.86
C ASP A 71 23.26 7.78 5.49
#